data_AF-A0A933GXJ9-F1
#
_entry.id   AF-A0A933GXJ9-F1
#
_cell.length_a   1.000
_cell.length_b   1.000
_cell.length_c   1.000
_cell.angle_alpha   90.00
_cell.angle_beta   90.00
_cell.angle_gamma   90.00
#
_symmetry.space_group_name_H-M   'P 1'
#
loop_
_entity.id
_entity.type
_entity.pdbx_description
1 polymer ?
#
loop_
_entity_poly.entity_id
_entity_poly.type
_entity_poly.pdbx_seq_one_letter_code
_entity_poly.pdbx_strand_id
1 'polypeptide(L)'
;MRRVSICMTLLAVATGCGYSVRALSPAGVRTVAVPVFQNVTYRRLVELPLTRAVVKEIQTKTELAVVEEERADSVLQGTIVDVEQRVVTEDLTDRVTEGRITLVVNLTWRDARTGEVILERTGLVESEEFRPVQGENLERAFERGFDS
;
A
#
# COMPACT_ATOMS: atom_id res chain seq x y z
N MET A 1 -51.25 34.54 42.99
CA MET A 1 -49.98 34.16 43.64
C MET A 1 -49.42 32.92 42.96
N ARG A 2 -48.18 33.05 42.46
CA ARG A 2 -47.19 32.12 41.87
C ARG A 2 -47.51 30.64 41.58
N ARG A 3 -46.82 30.19 40.52
CA ARG A 3 -46.33 28.84 40.10
C ARG A 3 -47.08 28.33 38.86
N VAL A 4 -46.47 27.89 37.75
CA VAL A 4 -45.37 26.91 37.61
C VAL A 4 -44.68 27.05 36.23
N SER A 5 -43.34 26.96 36.26
CA SER A 5 -42.33 26.43 35.31
C SER A 5 -42.43 26.55 33.78
N ILE A 6 -41.50 27.37 33.27
CA ILE A 6 -40.41 27.06 32.31
C ILE A 6 -40.41 25.64 31.70
N CYS A 7 -40.41 25.56 30.37
CA CYS A 7 -39.91 24.43 29.57
C CYS A 7 -39.22 25.05 28.33
N MET A 8 -37.99 25.53 28.46
CA MET A 8 -36.74 24.81 28.21
C MET A 8 -36.67 24.19 26.80
N THR A 9 -36.20 25.02 25.88
CA THR A 9 -35.60 24.67 24.60
C THR A 9 -34.34 23.80 24.85
N LEU A 10 -34.26 22.61 24.26
CA LEU A 10 -33.01 21.86 24.04
C LEU A 10 -33.27 20.83 22.93
N LEU A 11 -32.93 21.10 21.68
CA LEU A 11 -31.67 20.74 21.03
C LEU A 11 -31.27 19.26 21.26
N ALA A 12 -31.70 18.38 20.35
CA ALA A 12 -31.05 17.08 20.12
C ALA A 12 -31.50 16.49 18.78
N VAL A 13 -30.92 16.97 17.68
CA VAL A 13 -30.76 16.13 16.49
C VAL A 13 -29.28 16.15 16.14
N ALA A 14 -28.53 15.35 16.89
CA ALA A 14 -27.20 14.93 16.47
C ALA A 14 -27.40 13.96 15.30
N THR A 15 -27.54 14.47 14.08
CA THR A 15 -27.14 13.73 12.88
C THR A 15 -25.63 13.67 12.90
N GLY A 16 -25.09 12.82 13.76
CA GLY A 16 -23.80 12.22 13.54
C GLY A 16 -23.95 11.42 12.26
N CYS A 17 -23.61 12.02 11.12
CA CYS A 17 -23.14 11.27 9.98
C CYS A 17 -21.93 10.51 10.51
N GLY A 18 -22.19 9.29 10.98
CA GLY A 18 -21.18 8.31 11.27
C GLY A 18 -20.55 7.99 9.93
N TYR A 19 -19.59 8.82 9.53
CA TYR A 19 -18.48 8.43 8.70
C TYR A 19 -17.72 7.38 9.51
N SER A 20 -18.32 6.20 9.64
CA SER A 20 -17.57 4.98 9.72
C SER A 20 -16.92 4.87 8.35
N VAL A 21 -15.78 5.55 8.20
CA VAL A 21 -14.61 4.88 7.65
C VAL A 21 -14.56 3.56 8.41
N ARG A 22 -15.24 2.55 7.86
CA ARG A 22 -15.09 1.17 8.27
C ARG A 22 -13.60 0.95 8.12
N ALA A 23 -12.88 1.10 9.22
CA ALA A 23 -11.45 0.97 9.26
C ALA A 23 -11.17 -0.32 8.50
N LEU A 24 -10.24 -0.26 7.55
CA LEU A 24 -9.89 -1.38 6.68
C LEU A 24 -9.42 -2.63 7.46
N SER A 25 -9.41 -2.58 8.79
CA SER A 25 -9.27 -3.73 9.68
C SER A 25 -10.67 -4.27 10.05
N PRO A 26 -11.06 -5.46 9.57
CA PRO A 26 -12.11 -6.24 10.21
C PRO A 26 -11.84 -6.29 11.71
N ALA A 27 -12.89 -6.20 12.54
CA ALA A 27 -12.75 -6.16 13.99
C ALA A 27 -11.76 -7.24 14.49
N GLY A 28 -10.59 -6.81 14.96
CA GLY A 28 -9.57 -7.70 15.53
C GLY A 28 -8.36 -8.02 14.66
N VAL A 29 -8.23 -7.52 13.42
CA VAL A 29 -6.99 -7.68 12.65
C VAL A 29 -5.93 -6.71 13.18
N ARG A 30 -4.92 -7.26 13.87
CA ARG A 30 -3.78 -6.49 14.44
C ARG A 30 -2.45 -6.86 13.79
N THR A 31 -2.38 -8.05 13.23
CA THR A 31 -1.19 -8.56 12.57
C THR A 31 -1.47 -8.88 11.10
N VAL A 32 -0.47 -8.64 10.26
CA VAL A 32 -0.55 -8.91 8.82
C VAL A 32 0.72 -9.61 8.35
N ALA A 33 0.56 -10.62 7.52
CA ALA A 33 1.66 -11.19 6.76
C ALA A 33 1.68 -10.62 5.34
N VAL A 34 2.87 -10.34 4.85
CA VAL A 34 3.11 -9.89 3.48
C VAL A 34 4.10 -10.88 2.86
N PRO A 35 3.62 -11.97 2.25
CA PRO A 35 4.49 -12.87 1.50
C PRO A 35 5.20 -12.13 0.37
N VAL A 36 6.34 -12.68 -0.07
CA VAL A 36 7.05 -12.13 -1.23
C VAL A 36 6.09 -12.08 -2.43
N PHE A 37 6.05 -10.92 -3.08
CA PHE A 37 5.19 -10.71 -4.24
C PHE A 37 5.51 -11.74 -5.33
N GLN A 38 4.47 -12.36 -5.87
CA GLN A 38 4.62 -13.21 -7.04
C GLN A 38 4.89 -12.33 -8.26
N ASN A 39 5.60 -12.89 -9.23
CA ASN A 39 5.94 -12.18 -10.45
C ASN A 39 5.72 -13.07 -11.66
N VAL A 40 4.81 -12.63 -12.53
CA VAL A 40 4.49 -13.34 -13.78
C VAL A 40 5.05 -12.60 -15.00
N THR A 41 5.93 -11.63 -14.78
CA THR A 41 6.58 -10.83 -15.82
C THR A 41 7.99 -11.36 -16.15
N TYR A 42 8.62 -10.80 -17.19
CA TYR A 42 10.01 -11.11 -17.53
C TYR A 42 11.04 -10.33 -16.72
N ARG A 43 10.62 -9.31 -15.96
CA ARG A 43 11.52 -8.52 -15.11
C ARG A 43 11.75 -9.29 -13.82
N ARG A 44 13.00 -9.49 -13.42
CA ARG A 44 13.36 -10.16 -12.16
C ARG A 44 13.86 -9.15 -11.15
N LEU A 45 14.00 -9.57 -9.90
CA LEU A 45 14.58 -8.79 -8.80
C LEU A 45 13.71 -7.59 -8.39
N VAL A 46 12.45 -7.54 -8.82
CA VAL A 46 11.48 -6.51 -8.46
C VAL A 46 10.62 -6.94 -7.25
N GLU A 47 10.60 -8.23 -6.94
CA GLU A 47 9.71 -8.85 -5.97
C GLU A 47 10.07 -8.45 -4.54
N LEU A 48 11.34 -8.61 -4.18
CA LEU A 48 11.84 -8.31 -2.84
C LEU A 48 11.85 -6.80 -2.55
N PRO A 49 12.33 -5.91 -3.45
CA PRO A 49 12.23 -4.47 -3.22
C PRO A 49 10.79 -4.00 -3.04
N LEU A 50 9.86 -4.43 -3.89
CA LEU A 50 8.44 -4.09 -3.76
C LEU A 50 7.85 -4.61 -2.44
N THR A 51 8.13 -5.87 -2.08
CA THR A 51 7.66 -6.45 -0.81
C THR A 51 8.17 -5.63 0.38
N ARG A 52 9.46 -5.26 0.39
CA ARG A 52 10.05 -4.43 1.46
C ARG A 52 9.40 -3.04 1.53
N ALA A 53 9.18 -2.40 0.39
CA ALA A 53 8.52 -1.09 0.35
C ALA A 53 7.09 -1.16 0.90
N VAL A 54 6.32 -2.20 0.54
CA VAL A 54 4.97 -2.43 1.07
C VAL A 54 4.98 -2.69 2.57
N VAL A 55 5.92 -3.50 3.07
CA VAL A 55 6.08 -3.75 4.51
C VAL A 55 6.40 -2.44 5.26
N LYS A 56 7.35 -1.64 4.76
CA LYS A 56 7.73 -0.33 5.32
C LYS A 56 6.53 0.61 5.35
N GLU A 57 5.75 0.64 4.27
CA GLU A 57 4.55 1.46 4.15
C GLU A 57 3.46 1.06 5.15
N ILE A 58 3.19 -0.25 5.30
CA ILE A 58 2.23 -0.77 6.29
C ILE A 58 2.67 -0.38 7.70
N GLN A 59 3.94 -0.59 8.04
CA GLN A 59 4.50 -0.24 9.35
C GLN A 59 4.47 1.28 9.63
N THR A 60 4.51 2.10 8.58
CA THR A 60 4.53 3.57 8.70
C THR A 60 3.13 4.17 8.74
N LYS A 61 2.19 3.63 7.95
CA LYS A 61 0.85 4.20 7.75
C LYS A 61 -0.26 3.51 8.54
N THR A 62 0.02 2.38 9.17
CA THR A 62 -0.97 1.60 9.91
C THR A 62 -0.45 1.17 11.28
N GLU A 63 -1.35 0.75 12.16
CA GLU A 63 -0.99 0.14 13.46
C GLU A 63 -0.79 -1.38 13.36
N LEU A 64 -0.77 -1.96 12.15
CA LEU A 64 -0.62 -3.39 11.95
C LEU A 64 0.83 -3.82 12.17
N ALA A 65 1.01 -4.86 12.98
CA ALA A 65 2.31 -5.51 13.11
C ALA A 65 2.53 -6.50 11.97
N VAL A 66 3.64 -6.36 11.26
CA VAL A 66 4.03 -7.31 10.20
C VAL A 66 4.69 -8.53 10.83
N VAL A 67 4.14 -9.72 10.59
CA VAL A 67 4.61 -10.99 11.18
C VAL A 67 4.66 -12.11 10.11
N GLU A 68 5.22 -13.26 10.48
CA GLU A 68 5.21 -14.48 9.65
C GLU A 68 3.78 -14.98 9.39
N GLU A 69 3.53 -15.59 8.24
CA GLU A 69 2.19 -15.98 7.77
C GLU A 69 1.45 -16.88 8.75
N GLU A 70 2.17 -17.79 9.43
CA GLU A 70 1.61 -18.73 10.39
C GLU A 70 1.07 -18.07 11.67
N ARG A 71 1.45 -16.81 11.92
CA ARG A 71 1.08 -16.05 13.13
C ARG A 71 0.22 -14.83 12.84
N ALA A 72 -0.10 -14.57 11.58
CA ALA A 72 -0.83 -13.38 11.17
C ALA A 72 -2.35 -13.56 11.24
N ASP A 73 -3.06 -12.52 11.67
CA ASP A 73 -4.53 -12.46 11.61
C ASP A 73 -5.03 -12.33 10.17
N SER A 74 -4.20 -11.77 9.29
CA SER A 74 -4.54 -11.49 7.89
C SER A 74 -3.31 -11.62 6.98
N VAL A 75 -3.56 -11.85 5.69
CA VAL A 75 -2.50 -12.00 4.68
C VAL A 75 -2.77 -11.06 3.52
N LEU A 76 -1.79 -10.20 3.21
CA LEU A 76 -1.77 -9.35 2.01
C LEU A 76 -0.91 -10.02 0.94
N GLN A 77 -1.55 -10.60 -0.07
CA GLN A 77 -0.88 -11.22 -1.21
C GLN A 77 -0.83 -10.25 -2.39
N GLY A 78 0.31 -10.21 -3.07
CA GLY A 78 0.52 -9.40 -4.26
C GLY A 78 1.08 -10.21 -5.42
N THR A 79 0.62 -9.91 -6.63
CA THR A 79 1.17 -10.44 -7.90
C THR A 79 1.48 -9.30 -8.84
N ILE A 80 2.75 -9.20 -9.26
CA ILE A 80 3.22 -8.26 -10.28
C ILE A 80 2.87 -8.86 -11.64
N VAL A 81 2.00 -8.15 -12.37
CA VAL A 81 1.48 -8.59 -13.67
C VAL A 81 2.07 -7.82 -14.85
N ASP A 82 2.61 -6.63 -14.61
CA ASP A 82 3.39 -5.90 -15.60
C ASP A 82 4.43 -5.00 -14.93
N VAL A 83 5.54 -4.78 -15.64
CA VAL A 83 6.63 -3.88 -15.23
C VAL A 83 7.14 -3.16 -16.46
N GLU A 84 6.87 -1.86 -16.51
CA GLU A 84 7.36 -0.99 -17.56
C GLU A 84 8.43 -0.05 -17.02
N GLN A 85 9.52 0.11 -17.77
CA GLN A 85 10.59 1.03 -17.42
C GLN A 85 10.86 1.96 -18.59
N ARG A 86 10.82 3.27 -18.34
CA ARG A 86 11.05 4.31 -19.35
C ARG A 86 12.17 5.25 -18.90
N VAL A 87 12.95 5.71 -19.87
CA VAL A 87 13.85 6.85 -19.70
C VAL A 87 13.00 8.12 -19.81
N VAL A 88 13.11 8.99 -18.81
CA VAL A 88 12.36 10.25 -18.74
C VAL A 88 13.19 11.40 -19.28
N THR A 89 14.50 11.43 -19.02
CA THR A 89 15.39 12.49 -19.51
C THR A 89 16.79 11.97 -19.76
N GLU A 90 17.39 12.44 -20.85
CA GLU A 90 18.79 12.23 -21.21
C GLU A 90 19.51 13.58 -21.25
N ASP A 91 20.77 13.64 -20.80
CA ASP A 91 21.60 14.83 -20.92
C ASP A 91 22.22 14.96 -22.33
N LEU A 92 22.97 16.05 -22.58
CA LEU A 92 23.64 16.32 -23.85
C LEU A 92 24.68 15.27 -24.27
N THR A 93 24.94 14.27 -23.42
CA THR A 93 25.87 13.17 -23.66
C THR A 93 25.15 11.82 -23.75
N ASP A 94 23.85 11.81 -24.05
CA ASP A 94 22.97 10.63 -24.11
C ASP A 94 22.94 9.82 -22.80
N ARG A 95 23.13 10.49 -21.64
CA ARG A 95 23.06 9.82 -20.34
C ARG A 95 21.69 9.98 -19.72
N VAL A 96 21.10 8.84 -19.33
CA VAL A 96 19.86 8.84 -18.54
C VAL A 96 20.08 9.56 -17.21
N THR A 97 19.37 10.67 -17.04
CA THR A 97 19.38 11.48 -15.81
C THR A 97 18.16 11.18 -14.94
N GLU A 98 17.04 10.79 -15.55
CA GLU A 98 15.83 10.38 -14.85
C GLU A 98 15.19 9.18 -15.55
N GLY A 99 14.80 8.18 -14.77
CA GLY A 99 14.04 7.02 -15.21
C GLY A 99 12.73 6.92 -14.44
N ARG A 100 11.73 6.29 -15.04
CA ARG A 100 10.47 5.96 -14.39
C ARG A 100 10.21 4.47 -14.53
N ILE A 101 9.80 3.85 -13.42
CA ILE A 101 9.23 2.51 -13.41
C ILE A 101 7.73 2.62 -13.17
N THR A 102 6.95 1.82 -13.89
CA THR A 102 5.53 1.62 -13.70
C THR A 102 5.28 0.15 -13.44
N LEU A 103 4.68 -0.17 -12.29
CA LEU A 103 4.30 -1.51 -11.89
C LEU A 103 2.79 -1.66 -12.02
N VAL A 104 2.34 -2.80 -12.53
CA VAL A 104 0.94 -3.20 -12.47
C VAL A 104 0.84 -4.41 -11.55
N VAL A 105 0.01 -4.29 -10.51
CA VAL A 105 -0.07 -5.25 -9.42
C VAL A 105 -1.52 -5.65 -9.15
N ASN A 106 -1.73 -6.93 -8.91
CA ASN A 106 -2.95 -7.45 -8.31
C ASN A 106 -2.72 -7.70 -6.82
N LEU A 107 -3.59 -7.19 -5.96
CA LEU A 107 -3.53 -7.31 -4.52
C LEU A 107 -4.79 -7.98 -3.99
N THR A 108 -4.60 -8.94 -3.09
CA THR A 108 -5.67 -9.58 -2.33
C THR A 108 -5.29 -9.58 -0.86
N TRP A 109 -6.12 -8.95 -0.03
CA TRP A 109 -6.00 -8.98 1.42
C TRP A 109 -7.14 -9.82 1.99
N ARG A 110 -6.81 -10.83 2.78
CA ARG A 110 -7.79 -11.74 3.39
C ARG A 110 -7.55 -11.93 4.89
N ASP A 111 -8.62 -12.19 5.63
CA ASP A 111 -8.51 -12.69 7.01
C ASP A 111 -8.03 -14.15 6.96
N ALA A 112 -6.95 -14.46 7.69
CA ALA A 112 -6.32 -15.77 7.65
C ALA A 112 -7.15 -16.85 8.37
N ARG A 113 -8.03 -16.44 9.30
CA ARG A 113 -8.83 -17.35 10.14
C ARG A 113 -10.13 -17.72 9.45
N THR A 114 -10.76 -16.77 8.78
CA THR A 114 -12.05 -16.98 8.09
C THR A 114 -11.91 -17.25 6.60
N GLY A 115 -10.79 -16.83 5.99
CA GLY A 115 -10.60 -16.83 4.54
C GLY A 115 -11.37 -15.72 3.82
N GLU A 116 -12.06 -14.83 4.54
CA GLU A 116 -12.82 -13.74 3.96
C GLU A 116 -11.88 -12.73 3.28
N VAL A 117 -12.20 -12.37 2.04
CA VAL A 117 -11.49 -11.32 1.31
C VAL A 117 -11.91 -9.97 1.88
N ILE A 118 -10.97 -9.29 2.53
CA ILE A 118 -11.13 -7.96 3.10
C ILE A 118 -11.07 -6.91 1.99
N LEU A 119 -10.11 -7.08 1.07
CA LEU A 119 -9.85 -6.17 -0.02
C LEU A 119 -9.30 -6.95 -1.22
N GLU A 120 -9.81 -6.64 -2.41
CA GLU A 120 -9.21 -7.07 -3.66
C GLU A 120 -9.04 -5.86 -4.59
N ARG A 121 -7.88 -5.75 -5.23
CA ARG A 121 -7.56 -4.72 -6.21
C ARG A 121 -6.81 -5.36 -7.36
N THR A 122 -7.33 -5.18 -8.57
CA THR A 122 -6.74 -5.76 -9.79
C THR A 122 -6.30 -4.61 -10.69
N GLY A 123 -5.12 -4.74 -11.29
CA GLY A 123 -4.57 -3.73 -12.19
C GLY A 123 -4.21 -2.42 -11.47
N LEU A 124 -3.78 -2.50 -10.21
CA LEU A 124 -3.26 -1.33 -9.51
C LEU A 124 -1.97 -0.88 -10.20
N VAL A 125 -1.96 0.36 -10.68
CA VAL A 125 -0.81 0.94 -11.37
C VAL A 125 -0.08 1.87 -10.40
N GLU A 126 1.15 1.52 -10.07
CA GLU A 126 2.05 2.36 -9.26
C GLU A 126 3.23 2.80 -10.11
N SER A 127 3.70 4.03 -9.93
CA SER A 127 4.84 4.53 -10.68
C SER A 127 5.80 5.30 -9.79
N GLU A 128 7.08 5.04 -9.97
CA GLU A 128 8.14 5.66 -9.20
C GLU A 128 9.22 6.22 -10.13
N GLU A 129 9.70 7.41 -9.82
CA GLU A 129 10.79 8.05 -10.54
C GLU A 129 12.10 7.86 -9.80
N PHE A 130 13.15 7.50 -10.52
CA PHE A 130 14.47 7.30 -9.94
C PHE A 130 15.53 8.04 -10.75
N ARG A 131 16.61 8.43 -10.07
CA ARG A 131 17.77 9.07 -10.68
C ARG A 131 18.98 8.16 -10.58
N PRO A 132 19.52 7.63 -11.69
CA PRO A 132 20.73 6.82 -11.66
C PRO A 132 21.95 7.62 -11.19
N VAL A 133 22.82 7.00 -10.38
CA VAL A 133 24.14 7.57 -10.05
C VAL A 133 25.06 7.45 -11.28
N GLN A 134 26.05 8.34 -11.39
CA GLN A 134 26.99 8.33 -12.50
C GLN A 134 27.73 6.98 -12.62
N GLY A 135 27.47 6.25 -13.72
CA GLY A 135 28.09 4.95 -13.99
C GLY A 135 27.28 3.75 -13.46
N GLU A 136 26.14 4.01 -12.81
CA GLU A 136 25.17 3.02 -12.39
C GLU A 136 24.30 2.58 -13.58
N ASN A 137 24.00 1.29 -13.67
CA ASN A 137 23.01 0.80 -14.63
C ASN A 137 21.59 1.00 -14.08
N LEU A 138 20.60 1.02 -14.97
CA LEU A 138 19.22 1.31 -14.58
C LEU A 138 18.64 0.29 -13.58
N GLU A 139 19.10 -0.96 -13.63
CA GLU A 139 18.65 -2.03 -12.73
C GLU A 139 19.04 -1.75 -11.27
N ARG A 140 20.30 -1.35 -11.02
CA ARG A 140 20.74 -0.96 -9.67
C ARG A 140 20.10 0.35 -9.20
N ALA A 141 19.97 1.31 -10.12
CA ALA A 141 19.32 2.58 -9.81
C ALA A 141 17.85 2.39 -9.39
N PHE A 142 17.17 1.44 -10.03
CA PHE A 142 15.83 1.01 -9.67
C PHE A 142 15.79 0.34 -8.29
N GLU A 143 16.65 -0.65 -8.01
CA GLU A 143 16.70 -1.31 -6.70
C GLU A 143 16.88 -0.31 -5.55
N ARG A 144 17.72 0.71 -5.76
CA ARG A 144 17.96 1.77 -4.78
C ARG A 144 16.74 2.70 -4.60
N GLY A 145 15.92 2.91 -5.62
CA GLY A 145 14.69 3.71 -5.52
C GLY A 145 13.75 3.15 -4.44
N PHE A 146 13.50 1.84 -4.49
CA PHE A 146 12.64 1.13 -3.53
C PHE A 146 13.17 1.13 -2.09
N ASP A 147 14.49 1.24 -1.92
CA ASP A 147 15.13 1.23 -0.60
C ASP A 147 15.22 2.63 0.05
N SER A 148 14.90 3.70 -0.68
CA SER A 148 14.88 5.08 -0.14
C SER A 148 13.68 5.38 0.75
#